data_AF-I3EE12-F1
#
_entry.id   AF-I3EE12-F1
#
_cell.length_a   1.000
_cell.length_b   1.000
_cell.length_c   1.000
_cell.angle_alpha   90.00
_cell.angle_beta   90.00
_cell.angle_gamma   90.00
#
_symmetry.space_group_name_H-M   'P 1'
#
loop_
_entity.id
_entity.type
_entity.pdbx_description
1 polymer ?
#
loop_
_entity_poly.entity_id
_entity_poly.type
_entity_poly.pdbx_seq_one_letter_code
_entity_poly.pdbx_strand_id
1 'polypeptide(L)'
;MVQCEEELIAKIEYWADVLDSEDIQEDLEQKLLDDLEYATQQKSMGIDLLCILIDALPILNCPTIAVDNLVTLVHQGGRAAVHAFRGLLLLYTQYSIDIDMFNILYNLTTFELMRDETDLLLLLISDLLHSSNISILTIRMFVKRLMFMCMRSDLDIAYKILNVVGAICNRYKLNAGHSKSNKPNEYTMSTSLSDGTVDTYLYELDALKDHPILNIYIREIKQNKPVVITEKEINKKLLSIIEG
;
A
#
# COMPACT_ATOMS: atom_id res chain seq x y z
N MET A 1 1.91 -19.04 27.18
CA MET A 1 2.68 -18.80 25.93
C MET A 1 2.52 -19.99 25.00
N VAL A 2 2.95 -21.20 25.36
CA VAL A 2 2.82 -22.42 24.51
C VAL A 2 1.38 -22.70 24.04
N GLN A 3 0.37 -22.65 24.92
CA GLN A 3 -1.03 -22.86 24.53
C GLN A 3 -1.60 -21.83 23.53
N CYS A 4 -1.04 -20.61 23.51
CA CYS A 4 -1.52 -19.54 22.63
C CYS A 4 -0.99 -19.71 21.21
N GLU A 5 0.22 -20.26 21.07
CA GLU A 5 0.81 -20.60 19.77
C GLU A 5 0.14 -21.82 19.15
N GLU A 6 -0.16 -22.85 19.94
CA GLU A 6 -0.85 -24.05 19.47
C GLU A 6 -2.25 -23.74 18.95
N GLU A 7 -3.00 -22.86 19.63
CA GLU A 7 -4.33 -22.44 19.18
C GLU A 7 -4.26 -21.61 17.88
N LEU A 8 -3.31 -20.69 17.77
CA LEU A 8 -3.10 -19.91 16.56
C LEU A 8 -2.77 -20.81 15.36
N ILE A 9 -1.86 -21.77 15.53
CA ILE A 9 -1.49 -22.73 14.49
C ILE A 9 -2.72 -23.55 14.07
N ALA A 10 -3.49 -24.08 15.02
CA ALA A 10 -4.69 -24.86 14.71
C ALA A 10 -5.75 -24.05 13.93
N LYS A 11 -5.88 -22.75 14.23
CA LYS A 11 -6.79 -21.85 13.47
C LYS A 11 -6.28 -21.60 12.05
N ILE A 12 -4.97 -21.40 11.88
CA ILE A 12 -4.37 -21.22 10.54
C ILE A 12 -4.54 -22.49 9.71
N GLU A 13 -4.21 -23.66 10.27
CA GLU A 13 -4.36 -24.96 9.61
C GLU A 13 -5.82 -25.20 9.20
N TYR A 14 -6.77 -24.91 10.10
CA TYR A 14 -8.19 -25.01 9.76
C TYR A 14 -8.56 -24.16 8.54
N TRP A 15 -8.19 -22.87 8.50
CA TRP A 15 -8.56 -22.01 7.37
C TRP A 15 -7.82 -22.37 6.08
N ALA A 16 -6.62 -22.94 6.18
CA ALA A 16 -5.90 -23.50 5.02
C ALA A 16 -6.67 -24.68 4.43
N ASP A 17 -7.11 -25.61 5.28
CA ASP A 17 -7.91 -26.76 4.84
C ASP A 17 -9.25 -26.33 4.23
N VAL A 18 -9.89 -25.29 4.77
CA VAL A 18 -11.13 -24.72 4.20
C VAL A 18 -10.88 -24.12 2.81
N LEU A 19 -9.78 -23.40 2.62
CA LEU A 19 -9.43 -22.80 1.33
C LEU A 19 -9.05 -23.84 0.27
N ASP A 20 -8.46 -24.97 0.69
CA ASP A 20 -8.07 -26.08 -0.19
C ASP A 20 -9.24 -27.05 -0.49
N SER A 21 -10.34 -26.96 0.27
CA SER A 21 -11.52 -27.82 0.12
C SER A 21 -12.34 -27.45 -1.13
N GLU A 22 -12.71 -28.47 -1.92
CA GLU A 22 -13.69 -28.32 -3.02
C GLU A 22 -15.15 -28.32 -2.51
N ASP A 23 -15.37 -28.71 -1.26
CA ASP A 23 -16.70 -28.77 -0.65
C ASP A 23 -17.17 -27.39 -0.15
N ILE A 24 -18.44 -27.06 -0.43
CA ILE A 24 -19.11 -25.87 0.11
C ILE A 24 -19.33 -26.11 1.61
N GLN A 25 -18.62 -25.36 2.45
CA GLN A 25 -18.85 -25.35 3.89
C GLN A 25 -19.88 -24.28 4.25
N GLU A 26 -20.94 -24.68 4.94
CA GLU A 26 -21.97 -23.79 5.48
C GLU A 26 -21.53 -23.19 6.83
N ASP A 27 -22.07 -22.02 7.18
CA ASP A 27 -21.91 -21.35 8.49
C ASP A 27 -20.49 -20.92 8.88
N LEU A 28 -19.66 -20.55 7.90
CA LEU A 28 -18.29 -20.06 8.13
C LEU A 28 -18.21 -18.65 8.75
N GLU A 29 -19.28 -17.85 8.64
CA GLU A 29 -19.28 -16.43 8.99
C GLU A 29 -18.99 -16.18 10.48
N GLN A 30 -19.64 -16.92 11.38
CA GLN A 30 -19.43 -16.73 12.82
C GLN A 30 -18.00 -17.12 13.21
N LYS A 31 -17.50 -18.23 12.65
CA LYS A 31 -16.14 -18.67 12.91
C LYS A 31 -15.10 -17.67 12.40
N LEU A 32 -15.33 -17.09 11.23
CA LEU A 32 -14.47 -16.04 10.69
C LEU A 32 -14.45 -14.82 11.59
N LEU A 33 -15.59 -14.38 12.10
CA LEU A 33 -15.65 -13.25 13.03
C LEU A 33 -14.88 -13.54 14.34
N ASP A 34 -15.09 -14.72 14.92
CA ASP A 34 -14.41 -15.14 16.15
C ASP A 34 -12.88 -15.22 15.93
N ASP A 35 -12.44 -15.77 14.80
CA ASP A 35 -11.03 -15.92 14.46
C ASP A 35 -10.39 -14.59 14.03
N LEU A 36 -11.15 -13.66 13.43
CA LEU A 36 -10.72 -12.28 13.19
C LEU A 36 -10.50 -11.54 14.50
N GLU A 37 -11.46 -11.63 15.43
CA GLU A 37 -11.31 -11.04 16.76
C GLU A 37 -10.08 -11.61 17.47
N TYR A 38 -9.90 -12.93 17.42
CA TYR A 38 -8.71 -13.59 17.95
C TYR A 38 -7.41 -13.05 17.32
N ALA A 39 -7.35 -12.95 15.99
CA ALA A 39 -6.17 -12.41 15.28
C ALA A 39 -5.82 -10.99 15.78
N THR A 40 -6.81 -10.16 16.07
CA THR A 40 -6.59 -8.80 16.60
C THR A 40 -5.93 -8.82 17.99
N GLN A 41 -6.27 -9.79 18.83
CA GLN A 41 -5.75 -9.93 20.19
C GLN A 41 -4.29 -10.41 20.21
N GLN A 42 -3.88 -11.19 19.20
CA GLN A 42 -2.53 -11.79 19.10
C GLN A 42 -1.46 -10.87 18.51
N LYS A 43 -1.77 -9.59 18.26
CA LYS A 43 -0.84 -8.56 17.74
C LYS A 43 -0.04 -9.07 16.53
N SER A 44 1.29 -9.14 16.63
CA SER A 44 2.17 -9.51 15.52
C SER A 44 2.06 -10.97 15.10
N MET A 45 1.64 -11.87 16.00
CA MET A 45 1.48 -13.30 15.69
C MET A 45 0.17 -13.56 14.93
N GLY A 46 -0.82 -12.68 15.08
CA GLY A 46 -2.09 -12.79 14.38
C GLY A 46 -2.06 -12.41 12.90
N ILE A 47 -0.93 -11.94 12.35
CA ILE A 47 -0.85 -11.46 10.97
C ILE A 47 -1.06 -12.60 9.98
N ASP A 48 -0.47 -13.78 10.23
CA ASP A 48 -0.60 -14.93 9.32
C ASP A 48 -2.06 -15.42 9.29
N LEU A 49 -2.70 -15.48 10.47
CA LEU A 49 -4.12 -15.78 10.58
C LEU A 49 -4.99 -14.70 9.90
N LEU A 50 -4.64 -13.42 10.03
CA LEU A 50 -5.36 -12.34 9.35
C LEU A 50 -5.27 -12.49 7.82
N CYS A 51 -4.08 -12.83 7.29
CA CYS A 51 -3.90 -13.04 5.85
C CYS A 51 -4.81 -14.14 5.32
N ILE A 52 -4.84 -15.29 5.98
CA ILE A 52 -5.63 -16.43 5.53
C ILE A 52 -7.14 -16.17 5.66
N LEU A 53 -7.56 -15.46 6.72
CA LEU A 53 -8.95 -15.03 6.88
C LEU A 53 -9.40 -14.05 5.79
N ILE A 54 -8.51 -13.15 5.35
CA ILE A 54 -8.79 -12.26 4.22
C ILE A 54 -8.94 -13.06 2.92
N ASP A 55 -8.07 -14.05 2.70
CA ASP A 55 -8.15 -14.92 1.53
C ASP A 55 -9.42 -15.79 1.53
N ALA A 56 -9.96 -16.08 2.72
CA ALA A 56 -11.23 -16.79 2.89
C ALA A 56 -12.49 -15.92 2.74
N LEU A 57 -12.39 -14.59 2.64
CA LEU A 57 -13.57 -13.74 2.45
C LEU A 57 -14.43 -14.14 1.23
N PRO A 58 -13.89 -14.43 0.03
CA PRO A 58 -14.70 -14.72 -1.15
C PRO A 58 -15.52 -16.00 -1.07
N ILE A 59 -15.17 -16.94 -0.19
CA ILE A 59 -15.88 -18.22 -0.05
C ILE A 59 -17.04 -18.15 0.94
N LEU A 60 -17.18 -17.04 1.68
CA LEU A 60 -18.31 -16.84 2.59
C LEU A 60 -19.60 -16.53 1.81
N ASN A 61 -20.76 -16.88 2.39
CA ASN A 61 -22.05 -16.47 1.85
C ASN A 61 -22.28 -14.97 2.03
N CYS A 62 -21.81 -14.41 3.16
CA CYS A 62 -21.90 -12.97 3.46
C CYS A 62 -20.52 -12.37 3.84
N PRO A 63 -19.63 -12.09 2.86
CA PRO A 63 -18.29 -11.58 3.13
C PRO A 63 -18.26 -10.18 3.77
N THR A 64 -19.30 -9.38 3.54
CA THR A 64 -19.43 -8.02 4.07
C THR A 64 -19.58 -7.98 5.59
N ILE A 65 -19.82 -9.12 6.25
CA ILE A 65 -19.89 -9.20 7.71
C ILE A 65 -18.56 -8.81 8.38
N ALA A 66 -17.43 -8.97 7.68
CA ALA A 66 -16.10 -8.67 8.21
C ALA A 66 -15.72 -7.18 8.16
N VAL A 67 -16.53 -6.32 7.52
CA VAL A 67 -16.18 -4.91 7.26
C VAL A 67 -15.85 -4.16 8.55
N ASP A 68 -16.69 -4.25 9.57
CA ASP A 68 -16.51 -3.49 10.82
C ASP A 68 -15.23 -3.89 11.56
N ASN A 69 -14.91 -5.19 11.57
CA ASN A 69 -13.67 -5.73 12.17
C ASN A 69 -12.44 -5.24 11.40
N LEU A 70 -12.49 -5.27 10.07
CA LEU A 70 -11.38 -4.82 9.22
C LEU A 70 -11.16 -3.30 9.32
N VAL A 71 -12.23 -2.49 9.37
CA VAL A 71 -12.14 -1.05 9.62
C VAL A 71 -11.50 -0.77 10.98
N THR A 72 -11.90 -1.52 12.01
CA THR A 72 -11.31 -1.40 13.34
C THR A 72 -9.81 -1.70 13.32
N LEU A 73 -9.40 -2.79 12.67
CA LEU A 73 -7.98 -3.15 12.50
C LEU A 73 -7.18 -2.08 11.77
N VAL A 74 -7.75 -1.52 10.70
CA VAL A 74 -7.13 -0.41 9.96
C VAL A 74 -6.85 0.78 10.88
N HIS A 75 -7.81 1.16 11.73
CA HIS A 75 -7.66 2.30 12.65
C HIS A 75 -6.67 2.03 13.79
N GLN A 76 -6.44 0.77 14.16
CA GLN A 76 -5.43 0.41 15.17
C GLN A 76 -3.99 0.61 14.65
N GLY A 77 -3.79 0.63 13.33
CA GLY A 77 -2.49 0.83 12.70
C GLY A 77 -1.58 -0.40 12.74
N GLY A 78 -0.30 -0.19 12.42
CA GLY A 78 0.70 -1.27 12.33
C GLY A 78 0.51 -2.16 11.10
N ARG A 79 1.28 -3.25 11.04
CA ARG A 79 1.32 -4.17 9.88
C ARG A 79 -0.06 -4.80 9.59
N ALA A 80 -0.79 -5.17 10.66
CA ALA A 80 -2.15 -5.72 10.53
C ALA A 80 -3.12 -4.78 9.80
N ALA A 81 -2.96 -3.45 9.94
CA ALA A 81 -3.79 -2.49 9.24
C ALA A 81 -3.60 -2.53 7.72
N VAL A 82 -2.39 -2.82 7.23
CA VAL A 82 -2.10 -2.96 5.79
C VAL A 82 -2.82 -4.19 5.22
N HIS A 83 -2.77 -5.31 5.93
CA HIS A 83 -3.50 -6.52 5.55
C HIS A 83 -5.01 -6.32 5.65
N ALA A 84 -5.51 -5.73 6.74
CA ALA A 84 -6.94 -5.42 6.88
C ALA A 84 -7.44 -4.51 5.74
N PHE A 85 -6.63 -3.54 5.31
CA PHE A 85 -6.93 -2.73 4.14
C PHE A 85 -7.01 -3.55 2.84
N ARG A 86 -6.15 -4.55 2.64
CA ARG A 86 -6.26 -5.50 1.51
C ARG A 86 -7.62 -6.20 1.52
N GLY A 87 -8.09 -6.66 2.68
CA GLY A 87 -9.43 -7.24 2.83
C GLY A 87 -10.54 -6.24 2.49
N LEU A 88 -10.45 -5.01 3.00
CA LEU A 88 -11.40 -3.94 2.64
C LEU A 88 -11.38 -3.64 1.14
N LEU A 89 -10.21 -3.66 0.49
CA LEU A 89 -10.10 -3.42 -0.95
C LEU A 89 -10.75 -4.54 -1.76
N LEU A 90 -10.60 -5.80 -1.34
CA LEU A 90 -11.34 -6.92 -1.91
C LEU A 90 -12.85 -6.71 -1.78
N LEU A 91 -13.32 -6.37 -0.58
CA LEU A 91 -14.74 -6.15 -0.34
C LEU A 91 -15.29 -4.93 -1.09
N TYR A 92 -14.51 -3.86 -1.21
CA TYR A 92 -14.82 -2.67 -2.00
C TYR A 92 -14.98 -2.98 -3.48
N THR A 93 -14.03 -3.73 -4.05
CA THR A 93 -14.02 -4.03 -5.47
C THR A 93 -15.11 -5.04 -5.88
N GLN A 94 -15.42 -6.02 -5.01
CA GLN A 94 -16.36 -7.09 -5.34
C GLN A 94 -17.79 -6.82 -4.85
N TYR A 95 -17.96 -6.15 -3.72
CA TYR A 95 -19.27 -5.98 -3.05
C TYR A 95 -19.68 -4.52 -2.90
N SER A 96 -18.91 -3.57 -3.45
CA SER A 96 -19.25 -2.13 -3.49
C SER A 96 -19.56 -1.52 -2.11
N ILE A 97 -18.77 -1.86 -1.10
CA ILE A 97 -18.92 -1.27 0.24
C ILE A 97 -18.63 0.24 0.22
N ASP A 98 -19.40 1.03 0.97
CA ASP A 98 -19.26 2.49 1.01
C ASP A 98 -18.26 2.93 2.09
N ILE A 99 -16.97 2.91 1.72
CA ILE A 99 -15.86 3.31 2.59
C ILE A 99 -14.91 4.22 1.82
N ASP A 100 -14.38 5.25 2.49
CA ASP A 100 -13.37 6.14 1.94
C ASP A 100 -11.98 5.48 1.87
N MET A 101 -11.84 4.56 0.91
CA MET A 101 -10.63 3.77 0.69
C MET A 101 -9.41 4.65 0.40
N PHE A 102 -9.60 5.80 -0.26
CA PHE A 102 -8.50 6.71 -0.60
C PHE A 102 -7.92 7.38 0.64
N ASN A 103 -8.75 7.93 1.53
CA ASN A 103 -8.25 8.54 2.76
C ASN A 103 -7.59 7.51 3.67
N ILE A 104 -8.18 6.31 3.78
CA ILE A 104 -7.61 5.24 4.60
C ILE A 104 -6.20 4.87 4.10
N LEU A 105 -6.07 4.50 2.81
CA LEU A 105 -4.77 4.07 2.28
C LEU A 105 -3.73 5.19 2.32
N TYR A 106 -4.17 6.42 2.01
CA TYR A 106 -3.30 7.58 2.10
C TYR A 106 -2.74 7.70 3.51
N ASN A 107 -3.56 7.58 4.56
CA ASN A 107 -3.13 7.65 5.95
C ASN A 107 -2.27 6.46 6.40
N LEU A 108 -2.50 5.25 5.88
CA LEU A 108 -1.64 4.08 6.12
C LEU A 108 -0.24 4.22 5.51
N THR A 109 -0.09 5.09 4.52
CA THR A 109 1.17 5.33 3.83
C THR A 109 2.12 6.15 4.71
N THR A 110 2.73 5.51 5.70
CA THR A 110 3.67 6.09 6.68
C THR A 110 5.09 5.54 6.48
N PHE A 111 6.10 6.19 7.06
CA PHE A 111 7.49 5.69 6.98
C PHE A 111 7.69 4.31 7.59
N GLU A 112 7.02 4.05 8.72
CA GLU A 112 7.09 2.77 9.41
C GLU A 112 6.56 1.64 8.53
N LEU A 113 5.32 1.79 8.04
CA LEU A 113 4.70 0.77 7.21
C LEU A 113 5.36 0.67 5.83
N MET A 114 5.84 1.77 5.26
CA MET A 114 6.56 1.73 3.99
C MET A 114 7.89 0.98 4.10
N ARG A 115 8.51 0.91 5.28
CA ARG A 115 9.72 0.09 5.50
C ARG A 115 9.38 -1.37 5.71
N ASP A 116 8.33 -1.64 6.47
CA ASP A 116 8.02 -3.00 6.92
C ASP A 116 7.15 -3.78 5.89
N GLU A 117 6.33 -3.07 5.11
CA GLU A 117 5.32 -3.61 4.17
C GLU A 117 5.40 -2.92 2.79
N THR A 118 6.61 -2.57 2.33
CA THR A 118 6.82 -1.79 1.09
C THR A 118 6.06 -2.35 -0.11
N ASP A 119 6.25 -3.63 -0.40
CA ASP A 119 5.73 -4.24 -1.63
C ASP A 119 4.20 -4.31 -1.60
N LEU A 120 3.62 -4.67 -0.44
CA LEU A 120 2.18 -4.73 -0.28
C LEU A 120 1.54 -3.34 -0.33
N LEU A 121 2.08 -2.34 0.37
CA LEU A 121 1.55 -0.98 0.30
C LEU A 121 1.60 -0.39 -1.10
N LEU A 122 2.73 -0.58 -1.81
CA LEU A 122 2.89 -0.10 -3.17
C LEU A 122 1.93 -0.80 -4.15
N LEU A 123 1.69 -2.10 -3.96
CA LEU A 123 0.66 -2.84 -4.69
C LEU A 123 -0.73 -2.28 -4.42
N LEU A 124 -1.12 -2.10 -3.15
CA LEU A 124 -2.42 -1.56 -2.76
C LEU A 124 -2.65 -0.14 -3.30
N ILE A 125 -1.62 0.71 -3.27
CA ILE A 125 -1.69 2.07 -3.85
C ILE A 125 -1.89 1.98 -5.36
N SER A 126 -1.14 1.11 -6.02
CA SER A 126 -1.32 0.85 -7.44
C SER A 126 -2.76 0.43 -7.73
N ASP A 127 -3.24 -0.63 -7.10
CA ASP A 127 -4.55 -1.23 -7.34
C ASP A 127 -5.70 -0.25 -7.06
N LEU A 128 -5.68 0.43 -5.91
CA LEU A 128 -6.69 1.41 -5.58
C LEU A 128 -6.72 2.56 -6.61
N LEU A 129 -5.54 3.02 -7.02
CA LEU A 129 -5.45 4.07 -8.03
C LEU A 129 -5.81 3.58 -9.43
N HIS A 130 -5.83 2.28 -9.73
CA HIS A 130 -6.36 1.78 -11.01
C HIS A 130 -7.87 1.93 -11.15
N SER A 131 -8.61 2.17 -10.06
CA SER A 131 -10.06 2.30 -10.11
C SER A 131 -10.53 3.44 -11.04
N SER A 132 -11.69 3.24 -11.67
CA SER A 132 -12.34 4.27 -12.49
C SER A 132 -12.95 5.36 -11.59
N ASN A 133 -12.86 6.63 -12.00
CA ASN A 133 -13.44 7.81 -11.34
C ASN A 133 -12.68 8.38 -10.13
N ILE A 134 -11.35 8.46 -10.21
CA ILE A 134 -10.52 9.15 -9.21
C ILE A 134 -10.25 10.60 -9.62
N SER A 135 -10.30 11.52 -8.66
CA SER A 135 -9.92 12.90 -8.91
C SER A 135 -8.42 13.03 -9.20
N ILE A 136 -8.05 13.93 -10.12
CA ILE A 136 -6.63 14.18 -10.44
C ILE A 136 -5.86 14.72 -9.21
N LEU A 137 -6.54 15.42 -8.31
CA LEU A 137 -5.97 15.92 -7.07
C LEU A 137 -5.56 14.76 -6.15
N THR A 138 -6.47 13.80 -5.93
CA THR A 138 -6.21 12.58 -5.16
C THR A 138 -4.95 11.87 -5.67
N ILE A 139 -4.86 11.66 -6.98
CA ILE A 139 -3.70 11.02 -7.63
C ILE A 139 -2.42 11.81 -7.35
N ARG A 140 -2.46 13.14 -7.53
CA ARG A 140 -1.29 14.01 -7.27
C ARG A 140 -0.87 13.97 -5.81
N MET A 141 -1.80 13.90 -4.87
CA MET A 141 -1.51 13.84 -3.44
C MET A 141 -0.86 12.50 -3.06
N PHE A 142 -1.32 11.38 -3.61
CA PHE A 142 -0.62 10.10 -3.47
C PHE A 142 0.80 10.16 -4.02
N VAL A 143 0.98 10.71 -5.24
CA VAL A 143 2.32 10.88 -5.82
C VAL A 143 3.19 11.78 -4.95
N LYS A 144 2.64 12.86 -4.38
CA LYS A 144 3.37 13.77 -3.50
C LYS A 144 3.81 13.07 -2.21
N ARG A 145 2.92 12.29 -1.58
CA ARG A 145 3.23 11.47 -0.39
C ARG A 145 4.33 10.45 -0.68
N LEU A 146 4.19 9.70 -1.78
CA LEU A 146 5.19 8.75 -2.25
C LEU A 146 6.55 9.42 -2.46
N MET A 147 6.58 10.54 -3.18
CA MET A 147 7.82 11.28 -3.41
C MET A 147 8.44 11.83 -2.12
N PHE A 148 7.62 12.32 -1.20
CA PHE A 148 8.08 12.78 0.11
C PHE A 148 8.76 11.66 0.91
N MET A 149 8.21 10.44 0.83
CA MET A 149 8.82 9.25 1.43
C MET A 149 10.10 8.85 0.69
N CYS A 150 10.07 8.79 -0.64
CA CYS A 150 11.22 8.41 -1.47
C CYS A 150 12.49 9.22 -1.14
N MET A 151 12.36 10.52 -0.85
CA MET A 151 13.48 11.39 -0.47
C MET A 151 14.16 11.02 0.85
N ARG A 152 13.50 10.23 1.70
CA ARG A 152 13.90 9.88 3.07
C ARG A 152 14.00 8.37 3.28
N SER A 153 13.86 7.60 2.21
CA SER A 153 13.98 6.15 2.21
C SER A 153 15.37 5.74 1.74
N ASP A 154 15.79 4.56 2.16
CA ASP A 154 16.96 3.89 1.60
C ASP A 154 16.73 3.53 0.12
N LEU A 155 17.83 3.27 -0.59
CA LEU A 155 17.80 3.10 -2.05
C LEU A 155 16.89 1.94 -2.48
N ASP A 156 16.84 0.87 -1.71
CA ASP A 156 16.04 -0.34 -1.90
C ASP A 156 14.52 -0.06 -1.92
N ILE A 157 14.05 0.85 -1.06
CA ILE A 157 12.65 1.31 -1.04
C ILE A 157 12.45 2.41 -2.08
N ALA A 158 13.39 3.34 -2.21
CA ALA A 158 13.28 4.50 -3.08
C ALA A 158 13.04 4.11 -4.55
N TYR A 159 13.76 3.12 -5.09
CA TYR A 159 13.54 2.71 -6.48
C TYR A 159 12.17 2.05 -6.69
N LYS A 160 11.66 1.31 -5.70
CA LYS A 160 10.31 0.70 -5.75
C LYS A 160 9.23 1.79 -5.78
N ILE A 161 9.39 2.82 -4.94
CA ILE A 161 8.49 3.99 -4.97
C ILE A 161 8.53 4.67 -6.35
N LEU A 162 9.73 4.89 -6.91
CA LEU A 162 9.86 5.53 -8.22
C LEU A 162 9.22 4.72 -9.35
N ASN A 163 9.22 3.38 -9.28
CA ASN A 163 8.48 2.54 -10.23
C ASN A 163 6.99 2.83 -10.20
N VAL A 164 6.39 2.84 -9.01
CA VAL A 164 4.95 3.11 -8.85
C VAL A 164 4.63 4.54 -9.27
N VAL A 165 5.42 5.53 -8.85
CA VAL A 165 5.25 6.93 -9.26
C VAL A 165 5.36 7.08 -10.77
N GLY A 166 6.36 6.47 -11.41
CA GLY A 166 6.55 6.48 -12.85
C GLY A 166 5.36 5.89 -13.61
N ALA A 167 4.84 4.75 -13.14
CA ALA A 167 3.65 4.12 -13.70
C ALA A 167 2.40 5.02 -13.57
N ILE A 168 2.18 5.63 -12.40
CA ILE A 168 1.06 6.55 -12.16
C ILE A 168 1.18 7.79 -13.07
N CYS A 169 2.34 8.45 -13.10
CA CYS A 169 2.57 9.63 -13.93
C CYS A 169 2.35 9.32 -15.42
N ASN A 170 2.87 8.19 -15.90
CA ASN A 170 2.70 7.77 -17.29
C ASN A 170 1.23 7.46 -17.64
N ARG A 171 0.49 6.81 -16.74
CA ARG A 171 -0.93 6.49 -16.93
C ARG A 171 -1.79 7.75 -17.02
N TYR A 172 -1.69 8.62 -16.03
CA TYR A 172 -2.55 9.80 -15.91
C TYR A 172 -2.01 11.03 -16.66
N LYS A 173 -0.89 10.88 -17.38
CA LYS A 173 -0.21 11.96 -18.10
C LYS A 173 0.05 13.17 -17.19
N LEU A 174 0.52 12.90 -15.97
CA LEU A 174 0.78 13.95 -14.99
C LEU A 174 1.98 14.78 -15.43
N ASN A 175 1.78 16.07 -15.63
CA ASN A 175 2.91 16.97 -15.86
C ASN A 175 3.65 17.21 -14.54
N ALA A 176 4.64 16.38 -14.25
CA ALA A 176 5.51 16.48 -13.08
C ALA A 176 6.32 17.80 -13.02
N GLY A 177 6.27 18.63 -14.07
CA GLY A 177 7.08 19.84 -14.23
C GLY A 177 6.31 21.15 -14.45
N HIS A 178 4.99 21.22 -14.25
CA HIS A 178 4.24 22.47 -14.52
C HIS A 178 3.98 23.33 -13.26
N SER A 179 4.23 24.63 -13.45
CA SER A 179 4.05 25.78 -12.54
C SER A 179 4.57 25.57 -11.12
N LYS A 180 5.87 25.85 -10.90
CA LYS A 180 6.38 26.12 -9.54
C LYS A 180 5.57 27.27 -8.96
N SER A 181 4.92 27.05 -7.83
CA SER A 181 4.30 28.17 -7.12
C SER A 181 5.38 29.10 -6.58
N ASN A 182 5.11 30.40 -6.52
CA ASN A 182 6.05 31.38 -5.97
C ASN A 182 6.22 31.26 -4.45
N LYS A 183 5.32 30.52 -3.79
CA LYS A 183 5.33 30.19 -2.36
C LYS A 183 4.75 28.78 -2.17
N PRO A 184 5.58 27.73 -2.29
CA PRO A 184 5.10 26.38 -2.07
C PRO A 184 4.67 26.24 -0.62
N ASN A 185 3.40 25.88 -0.40
CA ASN A 185 2.99 25.34 0.89
C ASN A 185 3.77 24.04 1.09
N GLU A 186 4.51 23.98 2.20
CA GLU A 186 5.38 22.86 2.50
C GLU A 186 4.53 21.60 2.76
N TYR A 187 4.84 20.52 2.03
CA TYR A 187 4.20 19.24 2.25
C TYR A 187 4.81 18.55 3.47
N THR A 188 3.97 17.98 4.33
CA THR A 188 4.39 17.18 5.49
C THR A 188 3.59 15.87 5.54
N MET A 189 4.03 14.90 6.36
CA MET A 189 3.25 13.65 6.51
C MET A 189 1.85 13.85 7.12
N SER A 190 1.62 14.97 7.82
CA SER A 190 0.29 15.29 8.36
C SER A 190 -0.63 15.95 7.34
N THR A 191 -0.13 16.30 6.15
CA THR A 191 -0.94 16.90 5.08
C THR A 191 -2.04 15.93 4.65
N SER A 192 -3.30 16.35 4.76
CA SER A 192 -4.47 15.54 4.42
C SER A 192 -4.61 15.35 2.89
N LEU A 193 -5.31 14.29 2.48
CA LEU A 193 -5.53 14.00 1.06
C LEU A 193 -6.30 15.11 0.33
N SER A 194 -7.21 15.77 1.04
CA SER A 194 -8.08 16.82 0.52
C SER A 194 -7.48 18.22 0.60
N ASP A 195 -6.21 18.37 1.04
CA ASP A 195 -5.57 19.67 1.15
C ASP A 195 -5.22 20.24 -0.23
N GLY A 196 -6.16 21.01 -0.79
CA GLY A 196 -6.00 21.69 -2.08
C GLY A 196 -5.04 22.88 -2.06
N THR A 197 -4.45 23.23 -0.90
CA THR A 197 -3.51 24.36 -0.79
C THR A 197 -2.07 23.96 -1.09
N VAL A 198 -1.79 22.65 -1.13
CA VAL A 198 -0.47 22.08 -1.33
C VAL A 198 0.00 22.25 -2.78
N ASP A 199 1.25 22.67 -2.94
CA ASP A 199 1.88 22.67 -4.26
C ASP A 199 2.13 21.23 -4.73
N THR A 200 1.37 20.81 -5.74
CA THR A 200 1.50 19.47 -6.37
C THR A 200 2.74 19.33 -7.26
N TYR A 201 3.55 20.39 -7.41
CA TYR A 201 4.85 20.31 -8.07
C TYR A 201 5.80 19.35 -7.31
N LEU A 202 6.49 18.49 -8.05
CA LEU A 202 7.36 17.45 -7.49
C LEU A 202 8.81 17.95 -7.34
N TYR A 203 9.04 18.84 -6.38
CA TYR A 203 10.38 19.34 -6.01
C TYR A 203 11.35 18.20 -5.66
N GLU A 204 10.83 17.08 -5.18
CA GLU A 204 11.57 15.86 -4.86
C GLU A 204 12.25 15.28 -6.11
N LEU A 205 11.60 15.33 -7.28
CA LEU A 205 12.22 14.92 -8.55
C LEU A 205 13.30 15.91 -9.02
N ASP A 206 13.24 17.18 -8.63
CA ASP A 206 14.34 18.13 -8.87
C ASP A 206 15.54 17.82 -7.97
N ALA A 207 15.29 17.43 -6.72
CA ALA A 207 16.34 17.07 -5.76
C ALA A 207 17.06 15.77 -6.14
N LEU A 208 16.34 14.76 -6.68
CA LEU A 208 16.93 13.47 -7.07
C LEU A 208 17.59 13.46 -8.46
N LYS A 209 17.52 14.56 -9.21
CA LYS A 209 18.01 14.60 -10.61
C LYS A 209 19.52 14.32 -10.72
N ASP A 210 20.26 14.59 -9.66
CA ASP A 210 21.72 14.41 -9.58
C ASP A 210 22.11 13.17 -8.78
N HIS A 211 21.13 12.33 -8.38
CA HIS A 211 21.40 11.08 -7.68
C HIS A 211 22.23 10.12 -8.56
N PRO A 212 23.35 9.56 -8.08
CA PRO A 212 24.30 8.81 -8.90
C PRO A 212 23.69 7.59 -9.60
N ILE A 213 22.63 7.03 -9.02
CA ILE A 213 21.99 5.79 -9.51
C ILE A 213 20.64 6.04 -10.19
N LEU A 214 19.87 7.02 -9.69
CA LEU A 214 18.45 7.18 -9.99
C LEU A 214 18.18 8.27 -11.03
N ASN A 215 19.16 9.15 -11.31
CA ASN A 215 19.04 10.31 -12.20
C ASN A 215 18.38 10.04 -13.56
N ILE A 216 18.71 8.92 -14.21
CA ILE A 216 18.14 8.55 -15.53
C ILE A 216 16.62 8.36 -15.41
N TYR A 217 16.18 7.63 -14.39
CA TYR A 217 14.75 7.35 -14.17
C TYR A 217 13.99 8.62 -13.80
N ILE A 218 14.59 9.52 -13.03
CA ILE A 218 14.00 10.83 -12.71
C ILE A 218 13.70 11.64 -13.99
N ARG A 219 14.60 11.60 -14.98
CA ARG A 219 14.38 12.28 -16.27
C ARG A 219 13.23 11.64 -17.05
N GLU A 220 13.12 10.31 -17.00
CA GLU A 220 12.06 9.57 -17.67
C GLU A 220 10.68 9.85 -17.05
N ILE A 221 10.57 9.86 -15.72
CA ILE A 221 9.34 10.22 -15.01
C ILE A 221 8.89 11.63 -15.39
N LYS A 222 9.81 12.62 -15.42
CA LYS A 222 9.48 14.00 -15.84
C LYS A 222 9.00 14.10 -17.28
N GLN A 223 9.44 13.19 -18.14
CA GLN A 223 9.03 13.10 -19.54
C GLN A 223 7.79 12.21 -19.74
N ASN A 224 7.15 11.74 -18.66
CA ASN A 224 6.04 10.78 -18.70
C ASN A 224 6.38 9.53 -19.53
N LYS A 225 7.63 9.08 -19.49
CA LYS A 225 8.04 7.81 -20.10
C LYS A 225 7.78 6.65 -19.13
N PRO A 226 7.50 5.45 -19.64
CA PRO A 226 7.46 4.25 -18.81
C PRO A 226 8.80 4.07 -18.10
N VAL A 227 8.76 3.79 -16.80
CA VAL A 227 9.94 3.55 -15.96
C VAL A 227 9.76 2.21 -15.27
N VAL A 228 10.78 1.36 -15.40
CA VAL A 228 10.89 0.10 -14.69
C VAL A 228 12.33 -0.01 -14.22
N ILE A 229 12.51 -0.01 -12.90
CA ILE A 229 13.79 -0.09 -12.22
C ILE A 229 13.83 -1.43 -11.50
N THR A 230 14.73 -2.30 -11.90
CA THR A 230 14.90 -3.60 -11.26
C THR A 230 15.98 -3.55 -10.18
N GLU A 231 15.85 -4.40 -9.15
CA GLU A 231 16.88 -4.54 -8.11
C GLU A 231 18.25 -4.91 -8.71
N LYS A 232 18.25 -5.77 -9.73
CA LYS A 232 19.45 -6.17 -10.47
C LYS A 232 20.18 -4.97 -11.09
N GLU A 233 19.44 -4.03 -11.67
CA GLU A 233 20.02 -2.81 -12.25
C GLU A 233 20.58 -1.87 -11.19
N ILE A 234 19.89 -1.75 -10.05
CA ILE A 234 20.37 -0.97 -8.90
C ILE A 234 21.66 -1.57 -8.36
N ASN A 235 21.70 -2.87 -8.10
CA ASN A 235 22.88 -3.58 -7.60
C ASN A 235 24.05 -3.46 -8.57
N LYS A 236 23.80 -3.58 -9.88
CA LYS A 236 24.84 -3.38 -10.91
C LYS A 236 25.44 -1.97 -10.87
N LYS A 237 24.60 -0.93 -10.71
CA LYS A 237 25.05 0.46 -10.62
C LYS A 237 25.79 0.74 -9.31
N LEU A 238 25.32 0.19 -8.19
CA LEU A 238 26.00 0.28 -6.89
C LEU A 238 27.42 -0.27 -6.97
N LEU A 239 27.58 -1.47 -7.53
CA LEU A 239 28.90 -2.10 -7.71
C LEU A 239 29.82 -1.22 -8.55
N SER A 240 29.32 -0.65 -9.66
CA SER A 240 30.13 0.24 -10.51
C SER A 240 30.61 1.52 -9.83
N ILE A 241 29.94 1.97 -8.76
CA ILE A 241 30.34 3.14 -7.97
C ILE A 241 31.35 2.75 -6.89
N ILE A 242 31.25 1.53 -6.35
CA ILE A 242 32.16 1.02 -5.31
C ILE A 242 33.51 0.61 -5.92
N GLU A 243 33.49 0.08 -7.15
CA GLU A 243 34.67 -0.43 -7.86
C GLU A 243 35.42 0.64 -8.68
N GLY A 244 34.85 1.85 -8.81
CA GLY A 244 35.41 2.97 -9.57
C GLY A 244 36.03 4.05 -8.69
#